data_AF-A0A9D5QQB4-F1
#
_entry.id   AF-A0A9D5QQB4-F1
#
_cell.length_a   1.000
_cell.length_b   1.000
_cell.length_c   1.000
_cell.angle_alpha   90.00
_cell.angle_beta   90.00
_cell.angle_gamma   90.00
#
_symmetry.space_group_name_H-M   'P 1'
#
loop_
_entity.id
_entity.type
_entity.pdbx_description
1 polymer ?
#
loop_
_entity_poly.entity_id
_entity_poly.type
_entity_poly.pdbx_seq_one_letter_code
_entity_poly.pdbx_strand_id
1 'polypeptide(L)'
;MKFVLRFIFLFSLCVGSLTASGTKTIIAPDTLTAADVFVSLPAGVLEILTHETRRDLVDYARNDSTPALLNSLGGRSRILELTPNFLEVKLTEASSMQIKVLTATGKKSPVIMTIYSVGNETTAGDSDVQFFDSSLKPLAVDKFLRQPEIRDFFQIPADADTSYKTLADMIPFPAYTFTASPDSDEVTARLTIGAAVSLDDKKILDRYLLPGVKYLWNGKRLQPVK
;
A
#
# COMPACT_ATOMS: atom_id res chain seq x y z
N MET A 1 70.79 48.61 -8.88
CA MET A 1 71.65 47.43 -8.58
C MET A 1 71.13 46.21 -9.35
N LYS A 2 71.99 45.21 -9.58
CA LYS A 2 71.71 43.91 -10.23
C LYS A 2 70.67 43.12 -9.38
N PHE A 3 69.82 42.20 -9.87
CA PHE A 3 70.14 40.91 -10.54
C PHE A 3 68.89 40.26 -11.21
N VAL A 4 69.07 39.66 -12.41
CA VAL A 4 68.69 38.27 -12.84
C VAL A 4 67.28 37.74 -12.47
N LEU A 5 66.31 37.59 -13.40
CA LEU A 5 66.19 36.63 -14.53
C LEU A 5 65.88 35.16 -14.14
N ARG A 6 64.69 34.65 -14.52
CA ARG A 6 64.52 33.28 -15.04
C ARG A 6 63.28 33.12 -15.93
N PHE A 7 63.50 32.58 -17.12
CA PHE A 7 62.48 32.09 -18.08
C PHE A 7 61.80 30.81 -17.56
N ILE A 8 60.62 30.47 -18.13
CA ILE A 8 60.38 29.13 -18.72
C ILE A 8 59.16 29.10 -19.67
N PHE A 9 59.23 28.14 -20.60
CA PHE A 9 58.41 27.89 -21.80
C PHE A 9 57.76 26.48 -21.69
N LEU A 10 56.69 26.07 -22.38
CA LEU A 10 55.77 26.69 -23.36
C LEU A 10 54.55 25.73 -23.52
N PHE A 11 53.37 26.22 -23.96
CA PHE A 11 52.25 25.46 -24.59
C PHE A 11 51.72 24.14 -23.95
N SER A 12 50.39 23.99 -23.90
CA SER A 12 49.72 23.01 -24.79
C SER A 12 48.22 23.25 -24.89
N LEU A 13 47.68 23.10 -26.10
CA LEU A 13 46.26 23.13 -26.41
C LEU A 13 45.76 21.67 -26.51
N CYS A 14 44.67 21.32 -25.83
CA CYS A 14 43.95 20.07 -26.11
C CYS A 14 42.44 20.32 -26.09
N VAL A 15 41.87 20.46 -27.29
CA VAL A 15 40.44 20.27 -27.52
C VAL A 15 40.18 18.76 -27.50
N GLY A 16 39.31 18.30 -26.60
CA GLY A 16 38.95 16.89 -26.44
C GLY A 16 37.44 16.72 -26.47
N SER A 17 36.94 15.90 -27.40
CA SER A 17 35.53 15.87 -27.78
C SER A 17 34.60 15.15 -26.79
N LEU A 18 33.35 15.59 -26.85
CA LEU A 18 32.12 14.96 -26.36
C LEU A 18 32.16 13.42 -26.23
N THR A 19 31.91 12.90 -25.02
CA THR A 19 31.05 11.72 -24.85
C THR A 19 30.10 11.96 -23.67
N ALA A 20 28.80 11.95 -23.95
CA ALA A 20 27.79 11.93 -22.89
C ALA A 20 27.78 10.52 -22.29
N SER A 21 28.55 10.32 -21.21
CA SER A 21 28.44 9.11 -20.41
C SER A 21 27.08 9.13 -19.71
N GLY A 22 26.11 8.43 -20.29
CA GLY A 22 24.82 8.21 -19.68
C GLY A 22 25.01 7.43 -18.39
N THR A 23 25.14 8.15 -17.27
CA THR A 23 25.04 7.56 -15.94
C THR A 23 23.63 7.02 -15.79
N LYS A 24 23.46 5.74 -16.14
CA LYS A 24 22.31 4.93 -15.74
C LYS A 24 22.30 4.95 -14.23
N THR A 25 21.49 5.84 -13.64
CA THR A 25 21.42 6.04 -12.20
C THR A 25 21.07 4.71 -11.54
N ILE A 26 22.07 4.07 -10.94
CA ILE A 26 21.84 2.93 -10.06
C ILE A 26 21.24 3.53 -8.80
N ILE A 27 19.91 3.55 -8.73
CA ILE A 27 19.17 3.94 -7.53
C ILE A 27 19.58 2.95 -6.44
N ALA A 28 20.21 3.45 -5.39
CA ALA A 28 20.60 2.64 -4.24
C ALA A 28 19.33 2.12 -3.53
N PRO A 29 19.35 0.92 -2.92
CA PRO A 29 18.15 0.26 -2.40
C PRO A 29 17.51 0.92 -1.15
N ASP A 30 17.99 2.08 -0.70
CA ASP A 30 17.59 2.73 0.56
C ASP A 30 16.41 3.72 0.44
N THR A 31 15.85 3.96 -0.75
CA THR A 31 14.68 4.86 -0.94
C THR A 31 13.65 4.33 -1.95
N LEU A 32 13.17 3.11 -1.75
CA LEU A 32 12.00 2.61 -2.50
C LEU A 32 10.73 3.33 -2.01
N THR A 33 10.05 4.09 -2.87
CA THR A 33 8.80 4.79 -2.50
C THR A 33 7.55 4.02 -2.94
N ALA A 34 6.39 4.33 -2.34
CA ALA A 34 5.11 3.75 -2.75
C ALA A 34 4.74 4.11 -4.20
N ALA A 35 5.16 5.27 -4.70
CA ALA A 35 5.02 5.65 -6.11
C ALA A 35 5.86 4.75 -7.05
N ASP A 36 7.12 4.47 -6.70
CA ASP A 36 7.99 3.61 -7.50
C ASP A 36 7.45 2.18 -7.56
N VAL A 37 6.96 1.68 -6.42
CA VAL A 37 6.23 0.41 -6.32
C VAL A 37 5.00 0.40 -7.22
N PHE A 38 4.13 1.41 -7.12
CA PHE A 38 2.88 1.48 -7.89
C PHE A 38 3.13 1.43 -9.40
N VAL A 39 4.09 2.23 -9.91
CA VAL A 39 4.47 2.22 -11.33
C VAL A 39 5.08 0.89 -11.74
N SER A 40 5.93 0.31 -10.88
CA SER A 40 6.69 -0.91 -11.20
C SER A 40 5.94 -2.22 -10.94
N LEU A 41 4.76 -2.19 -10.28
CA LEU A 41 3.98 -3.37 -9.94
C LEU A 41 3.78 -4.29 -11.17
N PRO A 42 3.99 -5.61 -11.04
CA PRO A 42 3.80 -6.55 -12.14
C PRO A 42 2.39 -6.47 -12.71
N ALA A 43 2.24 -6.66 -14.03
CA ALA A 43 0.95 -6.54 -14.71
C ALA A 43 -0.14 -7.38 -14.03
N GLY A 44 0.12 -8.66 -13.75
CA GLY A 44 -0.83 -9.57 -13.09
C GLY A 44 -1.19 -9.24 -11.62
N VAL A 45 -0.63 -8.18 -11.04
CA VAL A 45 -1.08 -7.63 -9.73
C VAL A 45 -2.03 -6.44 -9.93
N LEU A 46 -1.92 -5.71 -11.04
CA LEU A 46 -2.75 -4.54 -11.32
C LEU A 46 -3.00 -4.34 -12.84
N GLU A 47 -3.74 -5.28 -13.45
CA GLU A 47 -4.01 -5.29 -14.90
C GLU A 47 -4.92 -4.15 -15.38
N ILE A 48 -5.67 -3.52 -14.46
CA ILE A 48 -6.65 -2.48 -14.78
C ILE A 48 -6.01 -1.15 -15.24
N LEU A 49 -4.72 -0.94 -14.96
CA LEU A 49 -3.97 0.26 -15.33
C LEU A 49 -2.65 -0.10 -16.03
N THR A 50 -2.42 0.45 -17.21
CA THR A 50 -1.13 0.29 -17.90
C THR A 50 0.00 0.95 -17.10
N HIS A 51 1.25 0.57 -17.37
CA HIS A 51 2.42 1.17 -16.73
C HIS A 51 2.46 2.70 -16.95
N GLU A 52 2.10 3.15 -18.14
CA GLU A 52 2.02 4.57 -18.54
C GLU A 52 0.93 5.29 -17.73
N THR A 53 -0.27 4.72 -17.66
CA THR A 53 -1.38 5.29 -16.88
C THR A 53 -1.03 5.40 -15.40
N ARG A 54 -0.30 4.43 -14.85
CA ARG A 54 0.17 4.45 -13.45
C ARG A 54 1.20 5.55 -13.22
N ARG A 55 2.15 5.74 -14.15
CA ARG A 55 3.12 6.84 -14.07
C ARG A 55 2.44 8.19 -14.17
N ASP A 56 1.54 8.37 -15.15
CA ASP A 56 0.85 9.64 -15.37
C ASP A 56 -0.03 10.01 -14.16
N LEU A 57 -0.70 9.03 -13.52
CA LEU A 57 -1.42 9.24 -12.25
C LEU A 57 -0.52 9.74 -11.11
N VAL A 58 0.69 9.18 -10.96
CA VAL A 58 1.69 9.63 -9.97
C VAL A 58 2.16 11.04 -10.28
N ASP A 59 2.41 11.36 -11.55
CA ASP A 59 2.85 12.69 -11.97
C ASP A 59 1.76 13.74 -11.74
N TYR A 60 0.48 13.40 -11.91
CA TYR A 60 -0.61 14.30 -11.50
C TYR A 60 -0.65 14.49 -9.97
N ALA A 61 -0.63 13.40 -9.19
CA ALA A 61 -0.73 13.46 -7.74
C ALA A 61 0.41 14.26 -7.09
N ARG A 62 1.63 14.19 -7.64
CA ARG A 62 2.80 14.98 -7.21
C ARG A 62 2.69 16.48 -7.49
N ASN A 63 1.79 16.89 -8.38
CA ASN A 63 1.54 18.28 -8.75
C ASN A 63 0.21 18.80 -8.15
N ASP A 64 -0.23 18.22 -7.02
CA ASP A 64 -1.51 18.50 -6.35
C ASP A 64 -2.74 18.43 -7.27
N SER A 65 -2.64 17.61 -8.33
CA SER A 65 -3.66 17.44 -9.35
C SER A 65 -4.24 16.03 -9.25
N THR A 66 -5.56 15.92 -9.11
CA THR A 66 -6.24 14.61 -8.95
C THR A 66 -7.23 14.28 -10.08
N PRO A 67 -6.84 14.40 -11.37
CA PRO A 67 -7.69 14.00 -12.47
C PRO A 67 -7.85 12.48 -12.46
N ALA A 68 -9.09 12.01 -12.64
CA ALA A 68 -9.32 10.58 -12.82
C ALA A 68 -9.10 10.20 -14.29
N LEU A 69 -8.21 9.26 -14.57
CA LEU A 69 -7.90 8.75 -15.92
C LEU A 69 -8.77 7.54 -16.28
N LEU A 70 -8.97 7.29 -17.58
CA LEU A 70 -9.73 6.14 -18.06
C LEU A 70 -8.93 4.85 -17.80
N ASN A 71 -9.60 3.80 -17.31
CA ASN A 71 -8.99 2.49 -17.06
C ASN A 71 -9.45 1.44 -18.09
N SER A 72 -8.86 0.24 -18.07
CA SER A 72 -9.16 -0.79 -19.08
C SER A 72 -10.59 -1.37 -19.03
N LEU A 73 -11.32 -1.15 -17.92
CA LEU A 73 -12.74 -1.51 -17.79
C LEU A 73 -13.69 -0.36 -18.17
N GLY A 74 -13.18 0.75 -18.71
CA GLY A 74 -13.97 1.94 -19.07
C GLY A 74 -14.40 2.80 -17.87
N GLY A 75 -13.99 2.43 -16.65
CA GLY A 75 -14.14 3.25 -15.46
C GLY A 75 -13.08 4.36 -15.37
N ARG A 76 -13.13 5.16 -14.30
CA ARG A 76 -12.08 6.17 -14.03
C ARG A 76 -11.34 5.87 -12.74
N SER A 77 -10.01 5.95 -12.80
CA SER A 77 -9.11 5.71 -11.66
C SER A 77 -8.36 6.98 -11.27
N ARG A 78 -8.10 7.18 -9.98
CA ARG A 78 -7.33 8.31 -9.45
C ARG A 78 -6.59 7.91 -8.18
N ILE A 79 -5.39 8.45 -7.99
CA ILE A 79 -4.75 8.45 -6.67
C ILE A 79 -5.58 9.36 -5.76
N LEU A 80 -5.88 8.86 -4.56
CA LEU A 80 -6.58 9.58 -3.50
C LEU A 80 -5.59 10.17 -2.49
N GLU A 81 -4.50 9.44 -2.21
CA GLU A 81 -3.46 9.85 -1.29
C GLU A 81 -2.10 9.31 -1.74
N LEU A 82 -1.05 10.11 -1.55
CA LEU A 82 0.33 9.77 -1.89
C LEU A 82 1.30 10.36 -0.86
N THR A 83 2.01 9.47 -0.17
CA THR A 83 3.14 9.80 0.72
C THR A 83 4.39 9.02 0.26
N PRO A 84 5.58 9.25 0.85
CA PRO A 84 6.77 8.48 0.49
C PRO A 84 6.62 6.96 0.67
N ASN A 85 5.89 6.52 1.71
CA ASN A 85 5.71 5.10 2.05
C ASN A 85 4.28 4.57 1.88
N PHE A 86 3.32 5.40 1.48
CA PHE A 86 1.92 5.00 1.26
C PHE A 86 1.36 5.57 -0.04
N LEU A 87 0.49 4.81 -0.70
CA LEU A 87 -0.33 5.27 -1.82
C LEU A 87 -1.70 4.61 -1.72
N GLU A 88 -2.76 5.39 -1.90
CA GLU A 88 -4.12 4.89 -2.14
C GLU A 88 -4.60 5.30 -3.53
N VAL A 89 -5.13 4.35 -4.28
CA VAL A 89 -5.73 4.57 -5.60
C VAL A 89 -7.14 3.99 -5.66
N LYS A 90 -8.11 4.84 -6.03
CA LYS A 90 -9.42 4.39 -6.46
C LYS A 90 -9.28 3.83 -7.87
N LEU A 91 -9.62 2.55 -8.05
CA LEU A 91 -9.52 1.86 -9.33
C LEU A 91 -10.85 1.94 -10.08
N THR A 92 -11.96 1.63 -9.41
CA THR A 92 -13.32 1.78 -9.94
C THR A 92 -14.26 2.33 -8.85
N GLU A 93 -15.56 2.44 -9.14
CA GLU A 93 -16.56 2.77 -8.11
C GLU A 93 -16.79 1.64 -7.09
N ALA A 94 -16.25 0.44 -7.33
CA ALA A 94 -16.37 -0.73 -6.44
C ALA A 94 -15.01 -1.44 -6.20
N SER A 95 -13.89 -0.76 -6.43
CA SER A 95 -12.56 -1.30 -6.11
C SER A 95 -11.49 -0.22 -5.91
N SER A 96 -10.55 -0.50 -5.02
CA SER A 96 -9.38 0.33 -4.71
C SER A 96 -8.15 -0.53 -4.47
N MET A 97 -6.98 0.09 -4.46
CA MET A 97 -5.75 -0.51 -3.96
C MET A 97 -5.03 0.46 -3.03
N GLN A 98 -4.52 -0.07 -1.92
CA GLN A 98 -3.55 0.61 -1.07
C GLN A 98 -2.19 -0.09 -1.20
N ILE A 99 -1.11 0.69 -1.12
CA ILE A 99 0.27 0.22 -1.14
C ILE A 99 0.97 0.82 0.08
N LYS A 100 1.67 0.00 0.86
CA LYS A 100 2.47 0.43 2.01
C LYS A 100 3.88 -0.17 1.92
N VAL A 101 4.89 0.68 2.01
CA VAL A 101 6.31 0.27 2.10
C VAL A 101 6.69 0.22 3.58
N LEU A 102 6.91 -0.99 4.09
CA LEU A 102 7.13 -1.29 5.50
C LEU A 102 8.64 -1.49 5.77
N THR A 103 9.23 -0.63 6.61
CA THR A 103 10.66 -0.68 6.92
C THR A 103 10.99 -1.89 7.81
N ALA A 104 11.94 -2.73 7.39
CA ALA A 104 12.35 -3.90 8.18
C ALA A 104 13.30 -3.52 9.33
N THR A 105 13.37 -4.35 10.38
CA THR A 105 14.30 -4.12 11.51
C THR A 105 15.77 -4.31 11.08
N GLY A 106 16.59 -3.30 11.34
CA GLY A 106 18.02 -3.29 11.03
C GLY A 106 18.30 -2.89 9.56
N LYS A 107 19.52 -3.17 9.07
CA LYS A 107 19.92 -2.89 7.67
C LYS A 107 19.34 -3.91 6.68
N LYS A 108 18.03 -4.13 6.71
CA LYS A 108 17.30 -5.05 5.84
C LYS A 108 16.45 -4.28 4.84
N SER A 109 16.34 -4.80 3.63
CA SER A 109 15.45 -4.25 2.60
C SER A 109 14.01 -4.12 3.12
N PRO A 110 13.25 -3.10 2.69
CA PRO A 110 11.84 -2.95 3.04
C PRO A 110 11.01 -4.12 2.50
N VAL A 111 9.87 -4.35 3.15
CA VAL A 111 8.81 -5.24 2.68
C VAL A 111 7.69 -4.39 2.12
N ILE A 112 7.17 -4.77 0.96
CA ILE A 112 6.05 -4.09 0.31
C ILE A 112 4.78 -4.85 0.70
N MET A 113 3.74 -4.13 1.09
CA MET A 113 2.40 -4.67 1.26
C MET A 113 1.46 -4.00 0.26
N THR A 114 0.61 -4.79 -0.40
CA THR A 114 -0.51 -4.28 -1.20
C THR A 114 -1.81 -4.82 -0.64
N ILE A 115 -2.82 -3.96 -0.54
CA ILE A 115 -4.19 -4.33 -0.18
C ILE A 115 -5.04 -4.02 -1.41
N TYR A 116 -5.63 -5.03 -2.04
CA TYR A 116 -6.61 -4.85 -3.11
C TYR A 116 -8.01 -5.08 -2.54
N SER A 117 -8.86 -4.06 -2.58
CA SER A 117 -10.19 -4.11 -1.99
C SER A 117 -11.27 -4.06 -3.06
N VAL A 118 -12.30 -4.90 -2.89
CA VAL A 118 -13.52 -4.89 -3.71
C VAL A 118 -14.72 -4.53 -2.86
N GLY A 119 -15.78 -4.03 -3.49
CA GLY A 119 -17.01 -3.60 -2.84
C GLY A 119 -17.05 -2.10 -2.55
N ASN A 120 -18.09 -1.69 -1.84
CA ASN A 120 -18.42 -0.30 -1.49
C ASN A 120 -19.40 -0.28 -0.30
N GLU A 121 -19.90 0.90 0.09
CA GLU A 121 -20.80 1.07 1.25
C GLU A 121 -22.11 0.27 1.19
N THR A 122 -22.55 -0.20 0.01
CA THR A 122 -23.79 -0.96 -0.17
C THR A 122 -23.59 -2.46 -0.39
N THR A 123 -22.34 -2.92 -0.51
CA THR A 123 -21.98 -4.31 -0.75
C THR A 123 -21.08 -4.85 0.35
N ALA A 124 -21.00 -6.17 0.49
CA ALA A 124 -20.02 -6.76 1.38
C ALA A 124 -18.62 -6.63 0.73
N GLY A 125 -17.88 -5.57 1.07
CA GLY A 125 -16.49 -5.43 0.71
C GLY A 125 -15.55 -6.45 1.36
N ASP A 126 -14.54 -6.84 0.60
CA ASP A 126 -13.52 -7.84 0.94
C ASP A 126 -12.14 -7.33 0.51
N SER A 127 -11.05 -7.92 0.99
CA SER A 127 -9.69 -7.47 0.64
C SER A 127 -8.65 -8.58 0.57
N ASP A 128 -7.96 -8.66 -0.58
CA ASP A 128 -6.76 -9.46 -0.73
C ASP A 128 -5.52 -8.67 -0.26
N VAL A 129 -4.65 -9.33 0.50
CA VAL A 129 -3.41 -8.73 1.05
C VAL A 129 -2.22 -9.55 0.62
N GLN A 130 -1.36 -8.92 -0.17
CA GLN A 130 -0.15 -9.54 -0.70
C GLN A 130 1.10 -8.82 -0.17
N PHE A 131 2.19 -9.57 -0.05
CA PHE A 131 3.49 -9.06 0.37
C PHE A 131 4.54 -9.35 -0.70
N PHE A 132 5.48 -8.42 -0.88
CA PHE A 132 6.57 -8.54 -1.84
C PHE A 132 7.90 -8.08 -1.23
N ASP A 133 9.01 -8.58 -1.76
CA ASP A 133 10.33 -8.02 -1.49
C ASP A 133 10.59 -6.73 -2.29
N SER A 134 11.70 -6.06 -2.03
CA SER A 134 12.12 -4.84 -2.76
C SER A 134 12.36 -5.02 -4.26
N SER A 135 12.27 -6.25 -4.79
CA SER A 135 12.33 -6.58 -6.21
C SER A 135 10.97 -7.01 -6.77
N LEU A 136 9.88 -6.74 -6.03
CA LEU A 136 8.49 -7.07 -6.39
C LEU A 136 8.24 -8.56 -6.61
N LYS A 137 9.04 -9.42 -5.96
CA LYS A 137 8.79 -10.87 -5.94
C LYS A 137 7.79 -11.20 -4.82
N PRO A 138 6.73 -11.98 -5.09
CA PRO A 138 5.77 -12.39 -4.07
C PRO A 138 6.43 -13.11 -2.88
N LEU A 139 5.94 -12.78 -1.68
CA LEU A 139 6.30 -13.38 -0.41
C LEU A 139 5.09 -14.11 0.19
N ALA A 140 5.36 -15.15 0.97
CA ALA A 140 4.30 -15.92 1.62
C ALA A 140 3.63 -15.10 2.74
N VAL A 141 2.33 -14.83 2.59
CA VAL A 141 1.54 -13.91 3.44
C VAL A 141 1.54 -14.31 4.91
N ASP A 142 1.48 -15.62 5.18
CA ASP A 142 1.49 -16.23 6.53
C ASP A 142 2.70 -15.82 7.38
N LYS A 143 3.82 -15.47 6.75
CA LYS A 143 5.04 -15.00 7.44
C LYS A 143 4.89 -13.57 7.96
N PHE A 144 4.04 -12.76 7.34
CA PHE A 144 3.92 -11.31 7.57
C PHE A 144 2.60 -10.92 8.23
N LEU A 145 1.53 -11.70 8.05
CA LEU A 145 0.20 -11.41 8.58
C LEU A 145 -0.52 -12.71 8.97
N ARG A 146 -0.93 -12.83 10.23
CA ARG A 146 -2.00 -13.77 10.60
C ARG A 146 -3.32 -13.07 10.30
N GLN A 147 -4.07 -13.56 9.31
CA GLN A 147 -5.42 -13.07 9.04
C GLN A 147 -6.32 -13.21 10.28
N PRO A 148 -7.27 -12.28 10.49
CA PRO A 148 -8.22 -12.36 11.60
C PRO A 148 -9.24 -13.48 11.34
N GLU A 149 -9.68 -14.13 12.42
CA GLU A 149 -10.88 -14.95 12.40
C GLU A 149 -12.11 -14.07 12.66
N ILE A 150 -13.30 -14.49 12.22
CA ILE A 150 -14.54 -13.73 12.45
C ILE A 150 -14.79 -13.48 13.95
N ARG A 151 -14.32 -14.39 14.82
CA ARG A 151 -14.34 -14.25 16.28
C ARG A 151 -13.49 -13.10 16.81
N ASP A 152 -12.39 -12.76 16.13
CA ASP A 152 -11.48 -11.69 16.56
C ASP A 152 -12.13 -10.30 16.49
N PHE A 153 -13.22 -10.15 15.72
CA PHE A 153 -13.99 -8.90 15.61
C PHE A 153 -15.05 -8.72 16.70
N PHE A 154 -15.23 -9.68 17.62
CA PHE A 154 -16.26 -9.61 18.66
C PHE A 154 -15.68 -9.54 20.07
N GLN A 155 -16.19 -8.59 20.85
CA GLN A 155 -16.01 -8.55 22.30
C GLN A 155 -17.35 -8.84 22.98
N ILE A 156 -17.47 -10.06 23.52
CA ILE A 156 -18.68 -10.53 24.19
C ILE A 156 -18.41 -10.60 25.70
N PRO A 157 -19.06 -9.77 26.53
CA PRO A 157 -18.99 -9.86 27.98
C PRO A 157 -19.43 -11.23 28.51
N ALA A 158 -18.91 -11.63 29.67
CA ALA A 158 -19.20 -12.95 30.26
C ALA A 158 -20.66 -13.10 30.75
N ASP A 159 -21.33 -11.97 30.97
CA ASP A 159 -22.72 -11.81 31.40
C ASP A 159 -23.68 -11.47 30.24
N ALA A 160 -23.23 -11.54 28.99
CA ALA A 160 -24.06 -11.25 27.83
C ALA A 160 -25.08 -12.37 27.52
N ASP A 161 -26.33 -11.99 27.20
CA ASP A 161 -27.41 -12.89 26.77
C ASP A 161 -27.23 -13.48 25.35
N THR A 162 -25.98 -13.55 24.83
CA THR A 162 -25.67 -14.04 23.48
C THR A 162 -24.37 -14.84 23.45
N SER A 163 -24.13 -15.54 22.35
CA SER A 163 -22.91 -16.31 22.12
C SER A 163 -22.25 -15.92 20.81
N TYR A 164 -20.94 -16.17 20.69
CA TYR A 164 -20.23 -16.01 19.40
C TYR A 164 -20.92 -16.77 18.27
N LYS A 165 -21.43 -17.98 18.53
CA LYS A 165 -22.17 -18.74 17.52
C LYS A 165 -23.41 -17.99 17.06
N THR A 166 -24.21 -17.47 17.99
CA THR A 166 -25.42 -16.69 17.69
C THR A 166 -25.11 -15.46 16.83
N LEU A 167 -24.02 -14.74 17.12
CA LEU A 167 -23.59 -13.58 16.32
C LEU A 167 -23.03 -13.99 14.95
N ALA A 168 -22.30 -15.10 14.86
CA ALA A 168 -21.78 -15.62 13.59
C ALA A 168 -22.92 -16.11 12.67
N ASP A 169 -23.93 -16.79 13.23
CA ASP A 169 -25.11 -17.28 12.49
C ASP A 169 -25.95 -16.12 11.90
N MET A 170 -25.81 -14.89 12.41
CA MET A 170 -26.45 -13.67 11.87
C MET A 170 -25.74 -13.07 10.64
N ILE A 171 -24.52 -13.52 10.31
CA ILE A 171 -23.70 -12.92 9.24
C ILE A 171 -23.63 -13.89 8.05
N PRO A 172 -24.46 -13.69 6.99
CA PRO A 172 -24.32 -14.43 5.75
C PRO A 172 -23.06 -13.94 5.02
N PHE A 173 -22.21 -14.88 4.58
CA PHE A 173 -20.99 -14.64 3.82
C PHE A 173 -20.02 -13.64 4.50
N PRO A 174 -19.45 -13.99 5.67
CA PRO A 174 -18.59 -13.09 6.42
C PRO A 174 -17.32 -12.75 5.62
N ALA A 175 -17.13 -11.45 5.38
CA ALA A 175 -15.97 -10.86 4.72
C ALA A 175 -15.43 -9.71 5.57
N TYR A 176 -14.20 -9.27 5.30
CA TYR A 176 -13.59 -8.13 5.99
C TYR A 176 -12.65 -7.37 5.07
N THR A 177 -12.57 -6.06 5.24
CA THR A 177 -11.59 -5.24 4.53
C THR A 177 -10.36 -4.99 5.39
N PHE A 178 -9.21 -4.75 4.76
CA PHE A 178 -8.04 -4.17 5.42
C PHE A 178 -7.88 -2.71 5.01
N THR A 179 -7.34 -1.90 5.91
CA THR A 179 -6.97 -0.51 5.63
C THR A 179 -5.64 -0.21 6.33
N ALA A 180 -4.62 0.15 5.56
CA ALA A 180 -3.35 0.65 6.08
C ALA A 180 -3.47 2.14 6.40
N SER A 181 -2.80 2.58 7.47
CA SER A 181 -2.66 4.00 7.80
C SER A 181 -1.68 4.69 6.83
N PRO A 182 -1.92 5.93 6.38
CA PRO A 182 -0.93 6.71 5.65
C PRO A 182 0.25 7.11 6.56
N ASP A 183 -0.04 7.60 7.76
CA ASP A 183 0.93 8.23 8.67
C ASP A 183 1.70 7.26 9.59
N SER A 184 1.21 6.03 9.75
CA SER A 184 1.80 5.03 10.65
C SER A 184 1.93 3.66 9.99
N ASP A 185 2.60 2.72 10.64
CA ASP A 185 2.62 1.32 10.21
C ASP A 185 1.50 0.47 10.86
N GLU A 186 0.38 1.12 11.25
CA GLU A 186 -0.85 0.42 11.62
C GLU A 186 -1.62 -0.05 10.39
N VAL A 187 -2.21 -1.24 10.50
CA VAL A 187 -3.17 -1.80 9.55
C VAL A 187 -4.39 -2.27 10.34
N THR A 188 -5.59 -1.86 9.95
CA THR A 188 -6.84 -2.28 10.60
C THR A 188 -7.62 -3.20 9.68
N ALA A 189 -8.00 -4.38 10.17
CA ALA A 189 -9.05 -5.18 9.54
C ALA A 189 -10.41 -4.74 10.09
N ARG A 190 -11.46 -4.65 9.26
CA ARG A 190 -12.82 -4.37 9.70
C ARG A 190 -13.78 -5.40 9.15
N LEU A 191 -14.61 -5.99 10.02
CA LEU A 191 -15.65 -6.91 9.59
C LEU A 191 -16.69 -6.15 8.76
N THR A 192 -17.03 -6.71 7.60
CA THR A 192 -17.95 -6.10 6.67
C THR A 192 -19.35 -6.69 6.88
N ILE A 193 -20.29 -5.86 7.30
CA ILE A 193 -21.71 -6.22 7.43
C ILE A 193 -22.46 -5.74 6.18
N GLY A 194 -22.68 -6.63 5.23
CA GLY A 194 -23.42 -6.35 4.00
C GLY A 194 -24.93 -6.18 4.19
N ALA A 195 -25.61 -5.66 3.17
CA ALA A 195 -27.06 -5.38 3.17
C ALA A 195 -27.98 -6.62 3.33
N ALA A 196 -27.42 -7.83 3.34
CA ALA A 196 -28.16 -9.07 3.60
C ALA A 196 -28.47 -9.31 5.09
N VAL A 197 -27.81 -8.58 6.00
CA VAL A 197 -28.10 -8.63 7.44
C VAL A 197 -29.30 -7.73 7.76
N SER A 198 -30.26 -8.23 8.55
CA SER A 198 -31.44 -7.45 8.92
C SER A 198 -31.08 -6.25 9.80
N LEU A 199 -31.93 -5.21 9.81
CA LEU A 199 -31.70 -4.04 10.66
C LEU A 199 -31.72 -4.37 12.16
N ASP A 200 -32.40 -5.44 12.58
CA ASP A 200 -32.46 -5.85 13.98
C ASP A 200 -31.25 -6.72 14.35
N ASP A 201 -30.84 -7.65 13.48
CA ASP A 201 -29.58 -8.39 13.66
C ASP A 201 -28.38 -7.45 13.69
N LYS A 202 -28.36 -6.44 12.82
CA LYS A 202 -27.30 -5.41 12.82
C LYS A 202 -27.22 -4.67 14.16
N LYS A 203 -28.34 -4.27 14.78
CA LYS A 203 -28.37 -3.68 16.14
C LYS A 203 -27.90 -4.65 17.23
N ILE A 204 -27.98 -5.96 17.01
CA ILE A 204 -27.41 -6.96 17.93
C ILE A 204 -25.89 -7.03 17.72
N LEU A 205 -25.44 -7.15 16.47
CA LEU A 205 -24.02 -7.21 16.10
C LEU A 205 -23.25 -5.96 16.54
N ASP A 206 -23.76 -4.76 16.24
CA ASP A 206 -23.12 -3.47 16.53
C ASP A 206 -22.85 -3.25 18.04
N ARG A 207 -23.52 -3.98 18.94
CA ARG A 207 -23.29 -3.94 20.40
C ARG A 207 -22.05 -4.72 20.86
N TYR A 208 -21.59 -5.68 20.06
CA TYR A 208 -20.46 -6.56 20.39
C TYR A 208 -19.32 -6.48 19.37
N LEU A 209 -19.54 -5.81 18.24
CA LEU A 209 -18.57 -5.65 17.17
C LEU A 209 -17.50 -4.62 17.58
N LEU A 210 -16.24 -5.03 17.47
CA LEU A 210 -15.10 -4.13 17.60
C LEU A 210 -15.02 -3.22 16.37
N PRO A 211 -14.59 -1.94 16.51
CA PRO A 211 -14.40 -1.04 15.36
C PRO A 211 -13.45 -1.58 14.28
N GLY A 212 -12.56 -2.50 14.67
CA GLY A 212 -11.69 -3.28 13.80
C GLY A 212 -10.62 -4.02 14.61
N VAL A 213 -10.03 -5.07 14.01
CA VAL A 213 -8.84 -5.74 14.56
C VAL A 213 -7.61 -4.98 14.09
N LYS A 214 -6.91 -4.33 15.01
CA LYS A 214 -5.70 -3.56 14.72
C LYS A 214 -4.47 -4.45 14.67
N TYR A 215 -3.56 -4.12 13.75
CA TYR A 215 -2.23 -4.68 13.63
C TYR A 215 -1.20 -3.56 13.58
N LEU A 216 -0.04 -3.78 14.20
CA LEU A 216 1.12 -2.90 14.09
C LEU A 216 2.30 -3.67 13.50
N TRP A 217 2.98 -3.07 12.53
CA TRP A 217 4.23 -3.61 12.00
C TRP A 217 5.36 -3.48 13.03
N ASN A 218 6.03 -4.58 13.34
CA ASN A 218 7.15 -4.59 14.30
C ASN A 218 8.54 -4.63 13.63
N GLY A 219 8.64 -4.24 12.35
CA GLY A 219 9.86 -4.40 11.55
C GLY A 219 10.10 -5.80 11.00
N LYS A 220 9.20 -6.76 11.25
CA LYS A 220 9.30 -8.15 10.73
C LYS A 220 7.97 -8.69 10.22
N ARG A 221 6.88 -8.42 10.95
CA ARG A 221 5.51 -8.82 10.60
C ARG A 221 4.50 -7.89 11.26
N LEU A 222 3.27 -7.88 10.74
CA LEU A 222 2.11 -7.31 11.39
C LEU A 222 1.75 -8.17 12.62
N GLN A 223 1.66 -7.56 13.79
CA GLN A 223 1.22 -8.20 15.02
C GLN A 223 -0.09 -7.57 15.52
N PRO A 224 -1.10 -8.37 15.93
CA PRO A 224 -2.32 -7.83 16.52
C PRO A 224 -2.01 -6.94 17.73
N VAL A 225 -2.62 -5.77 17.77
CA VAL A 225 -2.65 -4.87 18.92
C VAL A 225 -3.91 -5.21 19.73
N LYS A 226 -3.79 -5.25 21.06
CA LYS A 226 -4.91 -5.45 21.99
C LYS A 226 -5.43 -4.12 22.50
#